data_AF-A0A164H4J8-F1
#
_entry.id   AF-A0A164H4J8-F1
#
_cell.length_a   1.000
_cell.length_b   1.000
_cell.length_c   1.000
_cell.angle_alpha   90.00
_cell.angle_beta   90.00
_cell.angle_gamma   90.00
#
_symmetry.space_group_name_H-M   'P 1'
#
loop_
_entity.id
_entity.type
_entity.pdbx_description
1 polymer ?
#
loop_
_entity_poly.entity_id
_entity_poly.type
_entity_poly.pdbx_seq_one_letter_code
_entity_poly.pdbx_strand_id
1 'polypeptide(L)'
;TALYNRWGAAEMAENFGMQLDGAARKWFLCSGAPVVWRDTPAVAAAPGVVAVPRVDGLRTRFLRAFQPQHYGRYQKAKLRQRKQGIDESGVESFYDVIDLCRRVDPGMLEEAKVDYLFRGLKPTLV
;
A
#
# COMPACT_ATOMS: atom_id res chain seq x y z
N THR A 1 6.49 -9.40 12.91
CA THR A 1 5.20 -10.08 13.12
C THR A 1 5.19 -11.50 12.56
N ALA A 2 5.20 -11.78 11.26
CA ALA A 2 5.25 -13.18 10.76
C ALA A 2 6.62 -13.88 10.98
N LEU A 3 7.73 -13.21 10.68
CA LEU A 3 9.10 -13.71 10.95
C LEU A 3 9.39 -13.89 12.45
N TYR A 4 8.79 -13.03 13.27
CA TYR A 4 8.89 -13.11 14.73
C TYR A 4 8.15 -14.33 15.27
N ASN A 5 6.95 -14.61 14.74
CA ASN A 5 6.15 -15.78 15.11
C ASN A 5 6.58 -17.08 14.39
N ARG A 6 7.56 -17.00 13.47
CA ARG A 6 8.02 -18.10 12.60
C ARG A 6 6.90 -18.77 11.78
N TRP A 7 5.84 -18.04 11.47
CA TRP A 7 4.70 -18.58 10.74
C TRP A 7 4.99 -18.79 9.25
N GLY A 8 4.60 -19.96 8.76
CA GLY A 8 4.55 -20.31 7.34
C GLY A 8 3.39 -19.65 6.59
N ALA A 9 3.31 -19.88 5.28
CA ALA A 9 2.27 -19.26 4.44
C ALA A 9 0.84 -19.66 4.82
N ALA A 10 0.63 -20.93 5.20
CA ALA A 10 -0.66 -21.45 5.63
C ALA A 10 -1.08 -20.85 6.99
N GLU A 11 -0.16 -20.88 7.97
CA GLU A 11 -0.41 -20.31 9.30
C GLU A 11 -0.72 -18.81 9.23
N MET A 12 -0.04 -18.07 8.35
CA MET A 12 -0.36 -16.65 8.13
C MET A 12 -1.77 -16.46 7.59
N ALA A 13 -2.22 -17.30 6.64
CA ALA A 13 -3.56 -17.17 6.05
C ALA A 13 -4.67 -17.54 7.06
N GLU A 14 -4.46 -18.60 7.84
CA GLU A 14 -5.40 -19.02 8.89
C GLU A 14 -5.54 -17.96 9.99
N ASN A 15 -4.42 -17.45 10.50
CA ASN A 15 -4.43 -16.47 11.58
C ASN A 15 -4.92 -15.09 11.11
N PHE A 16 -4.71 -14.74 9.84
CA PHE A 16 -5.15 -13.44 9.30
C PHE A 16 -6.65 -13.24 9.47
N GLY A 17 -7.46 -14.23 9.11
CA GLY A 17 -8.92 -14.15 9.23
C GLY A 17 -9.41 -13.95 10.66
N MET A 18 -8.70 -14.48 11.66
CA MET A 18 -9.03 -14.31 13.08
C MET A 18 -8.82 -12.88 13.58
N GLN A 19 -7.94 -12.12 12.93
CA GLN A 19 -7.59 -10.74 13.31
C GLN A 19 -8.45 -9.69 12.57
N LEU A 20 -9.39 -10.13 11.73
CA LEU A 20 -10.28 -9.23 11.00
C LEU A 20 -11.62 -9.11 11.72
N ASP A 21 -12.16 -7.90 11.71
CA ASP A 21 -13.51 -7.60 12.18
C ASP A 21 -14.33 -6.83 11.14
N GLY A 22 -15.64 -6.74 11.38
CA GLY A 22 -16.56 -5.94 10.58
C GLY A 22 -16.57 -6.30 9.09
N ALA A 23 -16.46 -5.28 8.23
CA ALA A 23 -16.50 -5.44 6.77
C ALA A 23 -15.33 -6.29 6.25
N ALA A 24 -14.14 -6.18 6.86
CA ALA A 24 -12.97 -6.97 6.49
C ALA A 24 -13.19 -8.47 6.74
N ARG A 25 -13.78 -8.83 7.88
CA ARG A 25 -14.09 -10.23 8.20
C ARG A 25 -15.15 -10.81 7.27
N LYS A 26 -16.23 -10.05 7.01
CA LYS A 26 -17.29 -10.46 6.05
C LYS A 26 -16.72 -10.69 4.65
N TRP A 27 -15.89 -9.76 4.18
CA TRP A 27 -15.20 -9.90 2.90
C TRP A 27 -14.36 -11.18 2.86
N PHE A 28 -13.55 -11.43 3.90
CA PHE A 28 -12.69 -12.61 3.96
C PHE A 28 -13.49 -13.91 3.83
N LEU A 29 -14.57 -14.06 4.61
CA LEU A 29 -15.43 -15.24 4.61
C LEU A 29 -16.16 -15.44 3.27
N CYS A 30 -16.60 -14.37 2.60
CA CYS A 30 -17.32 -14.46 1.32
C CYS A 30 -16.40 -14.55 0.09
N SER A 31 -15.13 -14.18 0.21
CA SER A 31 -14.22 -14.02 -0.94
C SER A 31 -13.68 -15.33 -1.54
N GLY A 32 -13.87 -16.47 -0.87
CA GLY A 32 -13.23 -17.74 -1.23
C GLY A 32 -11.70 -17.56 -1.34
N ALA A 33 -11.11 -16.84 -0.38
CA ALA A 33 -9.72 -16.43 -0.47
C ALA A 33 -8.77 -17.66 -0.52
N PRO A 34 -7.63 -17.55 -1.23
CA PRO A 34 -6.68 -18.63 -1.31
C PRO A 34 -5.98 -18.83 0.04
N VAL A 35 -5.61 -20.07 0.35
CA VAL A 35 -4.82 -20.42 1.56
C VAL A 35 -3.39 -19.85 1.49
N VAL A 36 -2.96 -19.39 0.32
CA VAL A 36 -1.61 -18.86 0.11
C VAL A 36 -1.58 -17.35 0.43
N TRP A 37 -0.74 -16.98 1.41
CA TRP A 37 -0.56 -15.59 1.84
C TRP A 37 0.01 -14.68 0.75
N ARG A 38 1.07 -15.12 0.07
CA ARG A 38 1.80 -14.36 -0.96
C ARG A 38 1.36 -14.79 -2.36
N ASP A 39 1.66 -13.94 -3.34
CA ASP A 39 1.39 -14.26 -4.74
C ASP A 39 2.26 -15.42 -5.22
N THR A 40 1.66 -16.29 -6.01
CA THR A 40 2.39 -17.33 -6.74
C THR A 40 2.91 -16.72 -8.04
N PRO A 41 4.24 -16.73 -8.29
CA PRO A 41 4.80 -16.15 -9.50
C PRO A 41 4.33 -16.89 -10.75
N ALA A 42 4.31 -16.20 -11.89
CA ALA A 42 4.06 -16.84 -13.17
C ALA A 42 5.23 -17.76 -13.54
N VAL A 43 4.92 -18.89 -14.16
CA VAL A 43 5.91 -19.83 -14.70
C VAL A 43 5.82 -19.78 -16.22
N ALA A 44 6.95 -19.46 -16.87
CA ALA A 44 7.03 -19.42 -18.33
C ALA A 44 6.94 -20.84 -18.91
N ALA A 45 6.45 -20.95 -20.15
CA ALA A 45 6.45 -22.23 -20.85
C ALA A 45 7.89 -22.73 -21.08
N ALA A 46 8.09 -24.03 -20.93
CA ALA A 46 9.33 -24.74 -21.24
C ALA A 46 8.98 -26.07 -21.94
N PRO A 47 9.93 -26.77 -22.57
CA PRO A 47 9.64 -28.06 -23.21
C PRO A 47 9.00 -29.04 -22.22
N GLY A 48 7.76 -29.46 -22.49
CA GLY A 48 6.98 -30.33 -21.62
C GLY A 48 6.28 -29.65 -20.43
N VAL A 49 6.39 -28.33 -20.27
CA VAL A 49 5.76 -27.55 -19.18
C VAL A 49 4.88 -26.44 -19.76
N VAL A 50 3.59 -26.47 -19.42
CA VAL A 50 2.63 -25.43 -19.80
C VAL A 50 2.85 -24.18 -18.95
N ALA A 51 2.72 -23.00 -19.55
CA ALA A 51 2.80 -21.74 -18.81
C ALA A 51 1.70 -21.65 -17.75
N VAL A 52 2.07 -21.19 -16.55
CA VAL A 52 1.13 -20.97 -15.44
C VAL A 52 1.07 -19.47 -15.15
N PRO A 53 -0.11 -18.83 -15.19
CA PRO A 53 -0.24 -17.42 -14.90
C PRO A 53 0.03 -17.14 -13.42
N ARG A 54 0.43 -15.90 -13.12
CA ARG A 54 0.54 -15.42 -11.74
C ARG A 54 -0.82 -15.53 -11.06
N VAL A 55 -0.83 -16.02 -9.83
CA VAL A 55 -2.03 -16.06 -8.99
C VAL A 55 -1.83 -15.13 -7.81
N ASP A 56 -2.76 -14.17 -7.65
CA ASP A 56 -2.75 -13.25 -6.52
C ASP A 56 -3.03 -14.01 -5.21
N GLY A 57 -2.14 -13.84 -4.23
CA GLY A 57 -2.31 -14.37 -2.89
C GLY A 57 -3.32 -13.55 -2.08
N LEU A 58 -3.64 -14.05 -0.89
CA LEU A 58 -4.58 -13.42 0.03
C LEU A 58 -4.21 -11.95 0.33
N ARG A 59 -2.92 -11.66 0.55
CA ARG A 59 -2.47 -10.28 0.83
C ARG A 59 -2.80 -9.31 -0.29
N THR A 60 -2.51 -9.68 -1.54
CA THR A 60 -2.75 -8.81 -2.71
C THR A 60 -4.24 -8.63 -2.97
N ARG A 61 -5.02 -9.71 -2.86
CA ARG A 61 -6.49 -9.65 -2.99
C ARG A 61 -7.10 -8.73 -1.92
N PHE A 62 -6.66 -8.84 -0.66
CA PHE A 62 -7.13 -8.00 0.44
C PHE A 62 -6.81 -6.52 0.19
N LEU A 63 -5.55 -6.20 -0.14
CA LEU A 63 -5.14 -4.83 -0.42
C LEU A 63 -5.94 -4.22 -1.57
N ARG A 64 -6.20 -5.00 -2.64
CA ARG A 64 -7.02 -4.54 -3.77
C ARG A 64 -8.48 -4.31 -3.39
N ALA A 65 -9.08 -5.21 -2.62
CA ALA A 65 -10.48 -5.10 -2.22
C ALA A 65 -10.77 -3.87 -1.35
N PHE A 66 -9.82 -3.48 -0.51
CA PHE A 66 -9.95 -2.34 0.39
C PHE A 66 -9.24 -1.08 -0.12
N GLN A 67 -8.72 -1.10 -1.35
CA GLN A 67 -8.17 0.10 -1.97
C GLN A 67 -9.32 0.95 -2.52
N PRO A 68 -9.47 2.22 -2.09
CA PRO A 68 -10.47 3.11 -2.65
C PRO A 68 -10.32 3.27 -4.16
N GLN A 69 -11.44 3.41 -4.88
CA GLN A 69 -11.39 3.73 -6.30
C GLN A 69 -10.59 5.02 -6.52
N HIS A 70 -9.77 5.04 -7.56
CA HIS A 70 -8.91 6.18 -7.90
C HIS A 70 -7.92 6.61 -6.80
N TYR A 71 -7.58 5.74 -5.85
CA TYR A 71 -6.66 6.04 -4.74
C TYR A 71 -5.38 6.75 -5.21
N GLY A 72 -4.73 6.26 -6.27
CA GLY A 72 -3.51 6.89 -6.80
C GLY A 72 -3.73 8.30 -7.34
N ARG A 73 -4.86 8.56 -8.02
CA ARG A 73 -5.21 9.92 -8.50
C ARG A 73 -5.51 10.84 -7.33
N TYR A 74 -6.21 10.34 -6.32
CA TYR A 74 -6.52 11.08 -5.10
C TYR A 74 -5.25 11.47 -4.33
N GLN A 75 -4.31 10.53 -4.11
CA GLN A 75 -3.03 10.84 -3.45
C GLN A 75 -2.23 11.88 -4.24
N LYS A 76 -2.19 11.78 -5.58
CA LYS A 76 -1.54 12.79 -6.44
C LYS A 76 -2.19 14.16 -6.32
N ALA A 77 -3.51 14.23 -6.28
CA ALA A 77 -4.23 15.48 -6.06
C ALA A 77 -3.95 16.06 -4.67
N LYS A 78 -3.98 15.22 -3.63
CA LYS A 78 -3.70 15.61 -2.25
C LYS A 78 -2.28 16.15 -2.10
N LEU A 79 -1.27 15.49 -2.68
CA LEU A 79 0.11 15.98 -2.68
C LEU A 79 0.23 17.33 -3.39
N ARG A 80 -0.38 17.50 -4.57
CA ARG A 80 -0.35 18.77 -5.31
C ARG A 80 -1.00 19.93 -4.59
N GLN A 81 -2.04 19.65 -3.80
CA GLN A 81 -2.80 20.66 -3.06
C GLN A 81 -2.24 20.90 -1.65
N ARG A 82 -1.26 20.11 -1.21
CA ARG A 82 -0.74 20.19 0.15
C ARG A 82 -0.04 21.52 0.38
N LYS A 83 -0.52 22.25 1.38
CA LYS A 83 0.09 23.46 1.94
C LYS A 83 0.11 23.34 3.44
N GLN A 84 1.12 23.92 4.09
CA GLN A 84 1.25 23.96 5.54
C GLN A 84 0.09 24.78 6.12
N GLY A 85 -0.74 24.17 6.97
CA GLY A 85 -1.91 24.82 7.59
C GLY A 85 -1.50 25.90 8.59
N ILE A 86 -2.34 26.92 8.84
CA ILE A 86 -2.00 28.13 9.63
C ILE A 86 -1.40 27.82 11.01
N ASP A 87 -1.92 26.81 11.70
CA ASP A 87 -1.43 26.39 13.03
C ASP A 87 -0.55 25.13 12.98
N GLU A 88 -0.32 24.60 11.77
CA GLU A 88 0.47 23.39 11.57
C GLU A 88 1.97 23.67 11.75
N SER A 89 2.63 22.79 12.52
CA SER A 89 4.09 22.85 12.69
C SER A 89 4.83 22.48 11.40
N GLY A 90 6.06 22.98 11.26
CA GLY A 90 6.89 22.62 10.10
C GLY A 90 7.23 21.12 10.05
N VAL A 91 7.37 20.48 11.22
CA VAL A 91 7.73 19.06 11.34
C VAL A 91 6.57 18.16 10.90
N GLU A 92 5.35 18.44 11.32
CA GLU A 92 4.16 17.72 10.86
C GLU A 92 3.99 17.85 9.35
N SER A 93 4.12 19.08 8.84
CA SER A 93 4.03 19.33 7.40
C SER A 93 5.10 18.60 6.61
N PHE A 94 6.32 18.53 7.13
CA PHE A 94 7.42 17.78 6.51
C PHE A 94 7.08 16.30 6.40
N TYR A 95 6.74 15.63 7.51
CA TYR A 95 6.48 14.20 7.49
C TYR A 95 5.25 13.84 6.65
N ASP A 96 4.22 14.68 6.66
CA ASP A 96 3.05 14.51 5.81
C ASP A 96 3.39 14.57 4.32
N VAL A 97 4.19 15.55 3.89
CA VAL A 97 4.61 15.68 2.49
C VAL A 97 5.46 14.49 2.08
N ILE A 98 6.41 14.07 2.91
CA ILE A 98 7.27 12.91 2.62
C ILE A 98 6.45 11.62 2.52
N ASP A 99 5.50 11.40 3.42
CA ASP A 99 4.63 10.22 3.36
C ASP A 99 3.69 10.26 2.13
N LEU A 100 3.17 11.43 1.75
CA LEU A 100 2.40 11.61 0.51
C LEU A 100 3.25 11.31 -0.73
N CYS A 101 4.50 11.76 -0.77
CA CYS A 101 5.43 11.45 -1.87
C CYS A 101 5.62 9.93 -1.99
N ARG A 102 5.90 9.25 -0.88
CA ARG A 102 6.07 7.79 -0.81
C ARG A 102 4.81 7.03 -1.28
N ARG A 103 3.61 7.52 -0.96
CA ARG A 103 2.34 6.90 -1.40
C ARG A 103 2.06 7.11 -2.89
N VAL A 104 2.48 8.24 -3.45
CA VAL A 104 2.31 8.57 -4.88
C VAL A 104 3.30 7.82 -5.74
N ASP A 105 4.57 7.83 -5.33
CA ASP A 105 5.68 7.18 -6.01
C ASP A 105 6.78 6.83 -4.99
N PRO A 106 6.93 5.54 -4.61
CA PRO A 106 8.00 5.10 -3.72
C PRO A 106 9.42 5.41 -4.23
N GLY A 107 9.59 5.58 -5.55
CA GLY A 107 10.86 5.90 -6.20
C GLY A 107 11.05 7.39 -6.49
N MET A 108 10.22 8.27 -5.92
CA MET A 108 10.33 9.71 -6.16
C MET A 108 11.71 10.23 -5.76
N LEU A 109 12.35 10.98 -6.67
CA LEU A 109 13.64 11.62 -6.46
C LEU A 109 13.59 12.63 -5.31
N GLU A 110 14.70 12.81 -4.60
CA GLU A 110 14.77 13.74 -3.47
C GLU A 110 14.51 15.19 -3.91
N GLU A 111 15.01 15.59 -5.08
CA GLU A 111 14.77 16.93 -5.64
C GLU A 111 13.27 17.19 -5.85
N ALA A 112 12.55 16.19 -6.37
CA ALA A 112 11.11 16.30 -6.58
C ALA A 112 10.34 16.38 -5.24
N LYS A 113 10.79 15.68 -4.19
CA LYS A 113 10.20 15.79 -2.85
C LYS A 113 10.42 17.18 -2.27
N VAL A 114 11.63 17.72 -2.44
CA VAL A 114 12.02 19.06 -1.99
C VAL A 114 11.16 20.14 -2.67
N ASP A 115 10.90 20.01 -3.98
CA ASP A 115 10.01 20.93 -4.70
C ASP A 115 8.59 20.96 -4.12
N TYR A 116 8.04 19.80 -3.74
CA TYR A 116 6.73 19.73 -3.08
C TYR A 116 6.75 20.35 -1.68
N LEU A 117 7.84 20.14 -0.94
CA LEU A 117 8.02 20.72 0.39
C LEU A 117 7.98 22.25 0.31
N PHE A 118 8.87 22.85 -0.49
CA PHE A 118 8.97 24.31 -0.61
C PHE A 118 7.71 24.96 -1.16
N ARG A 119 7.04 24.32 -2.13
CA ARG A 119 5.75 24.82 -2.67
C ARG A 119 4.66 24.91 -1.59
N GLY A 120 4.71 24.03 -0.59
CA GLY A 120 3.70 23.93 0.44
C GLY A 120 3.97 24.79 1.68
N LEU A 121 5.19 25.28 1.89
CA LEU A 121 5.55 26.03 3.09
C LEU A 121 4.82 27.38 3.18
N LYS A 122 4.58 27.83 4.40
CA LYS A 122 4.06 29.19 4.63
C LYS A 122 5.09 30.22 4.16
N PRO A 123 4.62 31.39 3.66
CA PRO A 123 5.50 32.48 3.25
C PRO A 123 6.47 32.96 4.35
N THR A 124 6.12 32.78 5.62
CA THR A 124 6.98 33.17 6.76
C THR A 124 8.21 32.28 6.94
N LEU A 125 8.29 31.17 6.22
CA LEU A 125 9.37 30.18 6.31
C LEU A 125 10.17 30.05 5.00
N VAL A 126 9.81 30.80 3.95
CA VAL A 126 10.46 30.81 2.63
C VAL A 126 11.31 32.06 2.48
#